data_AF-A0A1I5ZAA1-F1
#
_entry.id   AF-A0A1I5ZAA1-F1
#
_cell.length_a   1.000
_cell.length_b   1.000
_cell.length_c   1.000
_cell.angle_alpha   90.00
_cell.angle_beta   90.00
_cell.angle_gamma   90.00
#
_symmetry.space_group_name_H-M   'P 1'
#
loop_
_entity.id
_entity.type
_entity.pdbx_description
1 polymer ?
#
loop_
_entity_poly.entity_id
_entity_poly.type
_entity_poly.pdbx_seq_one_letter_code
_entity_poly.pdbx_strand_id
1 'polypeptide(L)'
;MKLTALIFSVFVFFTSSFGQDNSDLKLADFHFFSMFGVNTKDTNRHVTYCLLGSGFFRTPHTDNSDSVISDWINKHPNATVIPVSSDGPVMQNNPDSRQIYCWVVDNQDTLNNSLVKNGCFPGSTMLRPQAWNEMSEEMKKFYTNNKIDHGTTEILIDKKSYDMFLEQIKADEKYAYDNRLGIWGDENLRKH
;
A
#
# COMPACT_ATOMS: atom_id res chain seq x y z
N MET A 1 42.61 -30.17 -27.55
CA MET A 1 41.64 -29.06 -27.68
C MET A 1 40.53 -29.26 -26.66
N LYS A 2 40.43 -28.39 -25.65
CA LYS A 2 39.35 -28.42 -24.66
C LYS A 2 38.30 -27.39 -25.09
N LEU A 3 37.08 -27.85 -25.34
CA LEU A 3 35.95 -27.01 -25.71
C LEU A 3 35.22 -26.61 -24.41
N THR A 4 35.47 -25.40 -23.93
CA THR A 4 34.74 -24.81 -22.80
C THR A 4 33.41 -24.27 -23.32
N ALA A 5 32.32 -24.96 -23.01
CA ALA A 5 30.97 -24.49 -23.28
C ALA A 5 30.60 -23.38 -22.26
N LEU A 6 30.47 -22.15 -22.77
CA LEU A 6 29.99 -21.00 -22.02
C LEU A 6 28.44 -21.07 -21.96
N ILE A 7 27.89 -21.48 -20.82
CA ILE A 7 26.43 -21.48 -20.60
C ILE A 7 26.02 -20.04 -20.29
N PHE A 8 25.43 -19.38 -21.28
CA PHE A 8 24.78 -18.07 -21.11
C PHE A 8 23.42 -18.30 -20.44
N SER A 9 23.36 -18.20 -19.11
CA SER A 9 22.09 -18.16 -18.38
C SER A 9 21.41 -16.83 -18.67
N VAL A 10 20.46 -16.86 -19.61
CA VAL A 10 19.53 -15.75 -19.85
C VAL A 10 18.55 -15.71 -18.67
N PHE A 11 18.84 -14.87 -17.68
CA PHE A 11 17.84 -14.48 -16.68
C PHE A 11 16.78 -13.62 -17.37
N VAL A 12 15.67 -14.25 -17.74
CA VAL A 12 14.47 -13.54 -18.18
C VAL A 12 13.84 -12.90 -16.94
N PHE A 13 14.20 -11.64 -16.68
CA PHE A 13 13.42 -10.81 -15.77
C PHE A 13 12.07 -10.56 -16.43
N PHE A 14 11.03 -11.24 -15.94
CA PHE A 14 9.66 -10.91 -16.29
C PHE A 14 9.40 -9.49 -15.78
N THR A 15 9.46 -8.51 -16.69
CA THR A 15 9.07 -7.13 -16.44
C THR A 15 7.55 -7.08 -16.45
N SER A 16 6.94 -7.47 -15.33
CA SER A 16 5.54 -7.16 -15.06
C SER A 16 5.41 -5.66 -14.83
N SER A 17 5.05 -4.94 -15.90
CA SER A 17 4.60 -3.55 -15.77
C SER A 17 3.26 -3.55 -15.04
N PHE A 18 3.16 -2.87 -13.90
CA PHE A 18 1.88 -2.48 -13.30
C PHE A 18 1.29 -1.34 -14.13
N GLY A 19 1.01 -1.60 -15.41
CA GLY A 19 0.42 -0.65 -16.32
C GLY A 19 -1.08 -0.86 -16.39
N GLN A 20 -1.80 -0.44 -15.36
CA GLN A 20 -3.20 -0.09 -15.57
C GLN A 20 -3.17 1.29 -16.24
N ASP A 21 -3.40 1.31 -17.56
CA ASP A 21 -3.56 2.51 -18.35
C ASP A 21 -4.67 3.39 -17.70
N ASN A 22 -4.34 4.66 -17.40
CA ASN A 22 -5.19 5.72 -16.84
C ASN A 22 -5.43 5.74 -15.31
N SER A 23 -4.39 6.01 -14.51
CA SER A 23 -4.62 6.89 -13.35
C SER A 23 -4.15 8.31 -13.69
N ASP A 24 -5.09 9.23 -13.87
CA ASP A 24 -4.82 10.66 -14.09
C ASP A 24 -4.24 11.35 -12.84
N LEU A 25 -4.19 10.64 -11.72
CA LEU A 25 -3.73 11.15 -10.44
C LEU A 25 -2.21 11.20 -10.40
N LYS A 26 -1.66 12.36 -10.74
CA LYS A 26 -0.22 12.63 -10.62
C LYS A 26 0.16 12.86 -9.16
N LEU A 27 1.25 12.27 -8.69
CA LEU A 27 1.74 12.49 -7.32
C LEU A 27 1.99 13.98 -7.03
N ALA A 28 2.40 14.76 -8.04
CA ALA A 28 2.59 16.21 -7.93
C ALA A 28 1.33 16.98 -7.50
N ASP A 29 0.14 16.38 -7.63
CA ASP A 29 -1.12 16.99 -7.21
C ASP A 29 -1.45 16.67 -5.75
N PHE A 30 -0.65 15.85 -5.08
CA PHE A 30 -0.87 15.41 -3.72
C PHE A 30 0.10 16.08 -2.75
N HIS A 31 -0.41 16.40 -1.57
CA HIS A 31 0.41 16.71 -0.41
C HIS A 31 0.25 15.58 0.60
N PHE A 32 1.33 14.85 0.86
CA PHE A 32 1.39 13.82 1.89
C PHE A 32 1.92 14.41 3.21
N PHE A 33 1.19 14.18 4.28
CA PHE A 33 1.61 14.39 5.66
C PHE A 33 1.63 13.03 6.36
N SER A 34 2.84 12.52 6.63
CA SER A 34 3.03 11.13 7.02
C SER A 34 2.38 10.17 6.02
N MET A 35 1.70 9.12 6.49
CA MET A 35 1.01 8.12 5.66
C MET A 35 -0.28 8.61 4.98
N PHE A 36 -0.70 9.86 5.20
CA PHE A 36 -1.94 10.41 4.67
C PHE A 36 -1.67 11.46 3.58
N GLY A 37 -2.39 11.38 2.47
CA GLY A 37 -2.30 12.29 1.34
C GLY A 37 -3.63 13.00 1.08
N VAL A 38 -3.54 14.24 0.60
CA VAL A 38 -4.69 15.00 0.10
C VAL A 38 -4.39 15.45 -1.33
N ASN A 39 -5.30 15.18 -2.26
CA ASN A 39 -5.23 15.73 -3.60
C ASN A 39 -5.61 17.22 -3.56
N THR A 40 -4.64 18.09 -3.81
CA THR A 40 -4.80 19.54 -3.76
C THR A 40 -5.65 20.12 -4.88
N LYS A 41 -5.90 19.33 -5.94
CA LYS A 41 -6.81 19.69 -7.04
C LYS A 41 -8.23 19.19 -6.84
N ASP A 42 -8.48 18.30 -5.88
CA ASP A 42 -9.83 17.81 -5.60
C ASP A 42 -10.66 18.90 -4.91
N THR A 43 -11.87 19.14 -5.43
CA THR A 43 -12.83 20.05 -4.82
C THR A 43 -13.45 19.48 -3.54
N ASN A 44 -13.47 18.15 -3.38
CA ASN A 44 -13.95 17.48 -2.19
C ASN A 44 -12.81 17.36 -1.15
N ARG A 45 -12.77 18.30 -0.21
CA ARG A 45 -11.75 18.35 0.86
C ARG A 45 -11.88 17.25 1.92
N HIS A 46 -12.85 16.34 1.77
CA HIS A 46 -13.13 15.27 2.72
C HIS A 46 -12.74 13.88 2.17
N VAL A 47 -11.93 13.86 1.11
CA VAL A 47 -11.27 12.66 0.60
C VAL A 47 -9.83 12.64 1.10
N THR A 48 -9.49 11.60 1.85
CA THR A 48 -8.12 11.37 2.31
C THR A 48 -7.58 10.10 1.69
N TYR A 49 -6.37 10.18 1.13
CA TYR A 49 -5.64 9.04 0.62
C TYR A 49 -4.73 8.49 1.72
N CYS A 50 -4.59 7.18 1.82
CA CYS A 50 -3.78 6.51 2.82
C CYS A 50 -2.80 5.55 2.12
N LEU A 51 -1.56 5.53 2.57
CA LEU A 51 -0.55 4.56 2.12
C LEU A 51 -0.74 3.18 2.75
N LEU A 52 -1.59 3.06 3.77
CA LEU A 52 -1.87 1.81 4.48
C LEU A 52 -3.33 1.41 4.25
N GLY A 53 -3.56 0.14 3.93
CA GLY A 53 -4.87 -0.41 3.61
C GLY A 53 -5.67 -0.85 4.83
N SER A 54 -5.00 -1.43 5.84
CA SER A 54 -5.66 -1.91 7.05
C SER A 54 -4.77 -1.78 8.28
N GLY A 55 -5.39 -1.81 9.47
CA GLY A 55 -4.66 -1.84 10.76
C GLY A 55 -3.88 -0.58 11.14
N PHE A 56 -3.91 0.48 10.32
CA PHE A 56 -3.03 1.65 10.47
C PHE A 56 -3.20 2.42 11.79
N PHE A 57 -4.38 2.39 12.43
CA PHE A 57 -4.62 3.10 13.70
C PHE A 57 -3.79 2.59 14.89
N ARG A 58 -3.28 1.35 14.83
CA ARG A 58 -2.56 0.73 15.96
C ARG A 58 -1.30 -0.01 15.53
N THR A 59 -0.87 0.22 14.30
CA THR A 59 0.27 -0.52 13.76
C THR A 59 1.57 0.03 14.33
N PRO A 60 2.52 -0.84 14.72
CA PRO A 60 3.88 -0.39 15.00
C PRO A 60 4.46 0.26 13.74
N HIS A 61 5.18 1.35 13.95
CA HIS A 61 5.90 2.03 12.87
C HIS A 61 7.19 2.63 13.39
N THR A 62 8.11 2.91 12.48
CA THR A 62 9.36 3.57 12.81
C THR A 62 9.23 5.09 12.81
N ASP A 63 10.01 5.74 13.68
CA ASP A 63 10.08 7.20 13.78
C ASP A 63 10.58 7.87 12.49
N ASN A 64 11.31 7.14 11.63
CA ASN A 64 11.85 7.65 10.37
C ASN A 64 10.92 7.43 9.14
N SER A 65 9.71 6.92 9.34
CA SER A 65 8.76 6.64 8.24
C SER A 65 8.48 7.88 7.39
N ASP A 66 8.27 9.05 8.01
CA ASP A 66 8.05 10.33 7.30
C ASP A 66 9.25 10.73 6.43
N SER A 67 10.47 10.46 6.88
CA SER A 67 11.68 10.70 6.07
C SER A 67 11.74 9.78 4.86
N VAL A 68 11.38 8.50 5.01
CA VAL A 68 11.32 7.56 3.88
C VAL A 68 10.27 8.00 2.86
N ILE A 69 9.10 8.45 3.32
CA ILE A 69 8.03 8.97 2.46
C ILE A 69 8.51 10.19 1.68
N SER A 70 9.03 11.20 2.37
CA SER A 70 9.47 12.45 1.73
C SER A 70 10.65 12.24 0.77
N ASP A 71 11.64 11.43 1.15
CA ASP A 71 12.78 11.10 0.29
C ASP A 71 12.36 10.35 -0.98
N TRP A 72 11.43 9.41 -0.87
CA TRP A 72 10.92 8.68 -2.03
C TRP A 72 10.14 9.63 -2.95
N ILE A 73 9.20 10.42 -2.41
CA ILE A 73 8.41 11.39 -3.21
C ILE A 73 9.35 12.34 -3.98
N ASN A 74 10.40 12.85 -3.34
CA ASN A 74 11.38 13.74 -3.98
C ASN A 74 12.19 13.07 -5.10
N LYS A 75 12.45 11.76 -5.00
CA LYS A 75 13.18 10.97 -6.02
C LYS A 75 12.29 10.56 -7.19
N HIS A 76 10.97 10.56 -7.01
CA HIS A 76 9.99 10.04 -7.95
C HIS A 76 8.98 11.12 -8.39
N PRO A 77 9.41 12.25 -8.99
CA PRO A 77 8.53 13.37 -9.31
C PRO A 77 7.46 13.06 -10.36
N ASN A 78 7.65 11.98 -11.14
CA ASN A 78 6.72 11.54 -12.19
C ASN A 78 5.77 10.42 -11.73
N ALA A 79 5.84 10.04 -10.45
CA ALA A 79 4.99 8.98 -9.91
C ALA A 79 3.50 9.34 -10.03
N THR A 80 2.68 8.30 -9.97
CA THR A 80 1.23 8.37 -9.98
C THR A 80 0.64 7.75 -8.73
N VAL A 81 -0.56 8.19 -8.35
CA VAL A 81 -1.33 7.62 -7.25
C VAL A 81 -2.41 6.71 -7.81
N ILE A 82 -2.38 5.43 -7.46
CA ILE A 82 -3.35 4.43 -7.88
C ILE A 82 -4.30 4.14 -6.72
N PRO A 83 -5.58 4.52 -6.79
CA PRO A 83 -6.59 4.11 -5.82
C PRO A 83 -6.76 2.59 -5.82
N VAL A 84 -6.76 1.98 -4.65
CA VAL A 84 -6.84 0.52 -4.47
C VAL A 84 -8.20 0.11 -3.92
N SER A 85 -8.65 0.81 -2.89
CA SER A 85 -9.99 0.69 -2.34
C SER A 85 -10.46 2.01 -1.77
N SER A 86 -11.77 2.19 -1.72
CA SER A 86 -12.42 3.37 -1.14
C SER A 86 -13.44 2.94 -0.10
N ASP A 87 -13.34 3.53 1.09
CA ASP A 87 -14.28 3.37 2.19
C ASP A 87 -14.97 4.70 2.51
N GLY A 88 -16.26 4.65 2.81
CA GLY A 88 -16.98 5.78 3.38
C GLY A 88 -18.51 5.57 3.39
N PRO A 89 -19.26 6.57 3.88
CA PRO A 89 -18.76 7.83 4.45
C PRO A 89 -17.93 7.65 5.73
N VAL A 90 -16.83 8.41 5.85
CA VAL A 90 -15.96 8.38 7.06
C VAL A 90 -16.30 9.48 8.08
N MET A 91 -17.17 10.42 7.69
CA MET A 91 -17.69 11.50 8.53
C MET A 91 -19.22 11.44 8.57
N GLN A 92 -19.81 11.44 9.77
CA GLN A 92 -21.28 11.37 9.96
C GLN A 92 -22.03 12.55 9.31
N ASN A 93 -21.40 13.73 9.28
CA ASN A 93 -21.98 14.96 8.75
C ASN A 93 -21.61 15.23 7.28
N ASN A 94 -20.90 14.31 6.61
CA ASN A 94 -20.57 14.45 5.20
C ASN A 94 -20.69 13.09 4.46
N PRO A 95 -21.77 12.85 3.70
CA PRO A 95 -21.99 11.60 2.97
C PRO A 95 -20.99 11.37 1.84
N ASP A 96 -20.26 12.40 1.39
CA ASP A 96 -19.26 12.34 0.33
C ASP A 96 -17.83 12.18 0.87
N SER A 97 -17.66 12.10 2.20
CA SER A 97 -16.37 11.86 2.82
C SER A 97 -15.85 10.46 2.49
N ARG A 98 -14.58 10.31 2.13
CA ARG A 98 -13.99 9.02 1.78
C ARG A 98 -12.58 8.88 2.35
N GLN A 99 -12.23 7.65 2.68
CA GLN A 99 -10.85 7.25 2.87
C GLN A 99 -10.47 6.28 1.76
N ILE A 100 -9.41 6.61 1.01
CA ILE A 100 -8.95 5.83 -0.13
C ILE A 100 -7.60 5.21 0.23
N TYR A 101 -7.52 3.89 0.28
CA TYR A 101 -6.23 3.21 0.27
C TYR A 101 -5.62 3.34 -1.13
N CYS A 102 -4.36 3.73 -1.23
CA CYS A 102 -3.70 3.94 -2.50
C CYS A 102 -2.26 3.40 -2.52
N TRP A 103 -1.81 3.13 -3.74
CA TRP A 103 -0.41 2.94 -4.05
C TRP A 103 0.17 4.19 -4.69
N VAL A 104 1.40 4.54 -4.34
CA VAL A 104 2.17 5.55 -5.07
C VAL A 104 3.24 4.84 -5.87
N VAL A 105 3.17 4.97 -7.19
CA VAL A 105 3.89 4.11 -8.14
C VAL A 105 4.72 4.94 -9.10
N ASP A 106 5.98 4.57 -9.27
CA ASP A 106 6.84 5.04 -10.34
C ASP A 106 7.42 3.83 -11.10
N ASN A 107 6.88 3.56 -12.28
CA ASN A 107 7.17 2.37 -13.08
C ASN A 107 6.90 1.06 -12.31
N GLN A 108 7.95 0.36 -11.87
CA GLN A 108 7.86 -0.89 -11.11
C GLN A 108 8.14 -0.71 -9.62
N ASP A 109 8.51 0.49 -9.19
CA ASP A 109 8.75 0.81 -7.79
C ASP A 109 7.48 1.42 -7.17
N THR A 110 7.23 1.13 -5.90
CA THR A 110 6.15 1.75 -5.15
C THR A 110 6.64 2.24 -3.80
N LEU A 111 6.09 3.37 -3.37
CA LEU A 111 6.35 3.89 -2.04
C LEU A 111 5.92 2.87 -0.97
N ASN A 112 4.79 2.19 -1.16
CA ASN A 112 4.28 1.20 -0.22
C ASN A 112 5.26 0.03 -0.04
N ASN A 113 5.85 -0.48 -1.13
CA ASN A 113 6.93 -1.47 -1.08
C ASN A 113 8.16 -0.94 -0.34
N SER A 114 8.59 0.29 -0.68
CA SER A 114 9.71 0.94 -0.01
C SER A 114 9.50 1.08 1.50
N LEU A 115 8.30 1.39 1.95
CA LEU A 115 7.98 1.48 3.37
C LEU A 115 8.11 0.13 4.09
N VAL A 116 7.58 -0.95 3.51
CA VAL A 116 7.71 -2.29 4.10
C VAL A 116 9.16 -2.75 4.07
N LYS A 117 9.86 -2.56 2.95
CA LYS A 117 11.25 -2.97 2.75
C LYS A 117 12.23 -2.29 3.73
N ASN A 118 11.97 -1.04 4.08
CA ASN A 118 12.75 -0.30 5.08
C ASN A 118 12.30 -0.60 6.53
N GLY A 119 11.35 -1.51 6.73
CA GLY A 119 10.83 -1.88 8.04
C GLY A 119 10.01 -0.76 8.69
N CYS A 120 9.45 0.18 7.92
CA CYS A 120 8.64 1.27 8.46
C CYS A 120 7.29 0.78 8.97
N PHE A 121 6.69 -0.19 8.30
CA PHE A 121 5.40 -0.79 8.66
C PHE A 121 5.40 -2.29 8.37
N PRO A 122 4.59 -3.10 9.10
CA PRO A 122 4.36 -4.50 8.74
C PRO A 122 3.67 -4.62 7.38
N GLY A 123 3.99 -5.67 6.63
CA GLY A 123 3.36 -5.96 5.34
C GLY A 123 1.85 -6.19 5.45
N SER A 124 1.38 -6.69 6.59
CA SER A 124 -0.05 -6.87 6.87
C SER A 124 -0.86 -5.56 6.83
N THR A 125 -0.24 -4.40 7.02
CA THR A 125 -0.92 -3.10 6.91
C THR A 125 -1.20 -2.68 5.47
N MET A 126 -0.53 -3.32 4.50
CA MET A 126 -0.71 -3.06 3.07
C MET A 126 -1.84 -3.89 2.46
N LEU A 127 -2.58 -4.65 3.29
CA LEU A 127 -3.77 -5.35 2.86
C LEU A 127 -4.95 -4.38 2.75
N ARG A 128 -5.63 -4.36 1.60
CA ARG A 128 -6.89 -3.64 1.44
C ARG A 128 -8.02 -4.30 2.25
N PRO A 129 -9.03 -3.55 2.70
CA PRO A 129 -10.25 -4.13 3.26
C PRO A 129 -10.97 -5.02 2.25
N GLN A 130 -11.69 -6.03 2.76
CA GLN A 130 -12.50 -6.91 1.94
C GLN A 130 -13.82 -6.22 1.59
N ALA A 131 -14.25 -6.33 0.33
CA ALA A 131 -15.60 -5.95 -0.04
C ALA A 131 -16.61 -6.93 0.56
N TRP A 132 -17.87 -6.50 0.73
CA TRP A 132 -18.91 -7.32 1.36
C TRP A 132 -19.10 -8.69 0.70
N ASN A 133 -18.99 -8.76 -0.63
CA ASN A 133 -19.11 -10.00 -1.39
C ASN A 133 -17.89 -10.93 -1.26
N GLU A 134 -16.75 -10.44 -0.77
CA GLU A 134 -15.53 -11.21 -0.51
C GLU A 134 -15.47 -11.76 0.93
N MET A 135 -16.36 -11.31 1.82
CA MET A 135 -16.40 -11.71 3.22
C MET A 135 -17.02 -13.09 3.43
N SER A 136 -16.54 -13.79 4.47
CA SER A 136 -17.20 -14.99 4.96
C SER A 136 -18.56 -14.67 5.62
N GLU A 137 -19.43 -15.67 5.71
CA GLU A 137 -20.74 -15.51 6.36
C GLU A 137 -20.62 -15.19 7.85
N GLU A 138 -19.57 -15.67 8.52
CA GLU A 138 -19.28 -15.34 9.91
C GLU A 138 -18.94 -13.85 10.08
N MET A 139 -18.14 -13.28 9.17
CA MET A 139 -17.81 -11.85 9.19
C MET A 139 -19.05 -11.00 8.92
N LYS A 140 -19.84 -11.35 7.90
CA LYS A 140 -21.09 -10.65 7.60
C LYS A 140 -22.04 -10.65 8.79
N LYS A 141 -22.18 -11.80 9.46
CA LYS A 141 -22.99 -11.93 10.69
C LYS A 141 -22.44 -11.06 11.81
N PHE A 142 -21.12 -11.03 12.00
CA PHE A 142 -20.49 -10.16 12.99
C PHE A 142 -20.85 -8.68 12.77
N TYR A 143 -20.67 -8.16 11.55
CA TYR A 143 -21.02 -6.77 11.24
C TYR A 143 -22.52 -6.48 11.43
N THR A 144 -23.37 -7.36 10.89
CA THR A 144 -24.84 -7.23 11.01
C THR A 144 -25.29 -7.24 12.47
N ASN A 145 -24.79 -8.18 13.28
CA ASN A 145 -25.21 -8.34 14.68
C ASN A 145 -24.74 -7.19 15.56
N ASN A 146 -23.56 -6.63 15.29
CA ASN A 146 -23.01 -5.52 16.05
C ASN A 146 -23.49 -4.14 15.56
N LYS A 147 -24.34 -4.10 14.52
CA LYS A 147 -24.80 -2.86 13.87
C LYS A 147 -23.62 -1.96 13.47
N ILE A 148 -22.50 -2.60 13.12
CA ILE A 148 -21.34 -1.90 12.60
C ILE A 148 -21.65 -1.74 11.12
N ASP A 149 -21.77 -0.49 10.69
CA ASP A 149 -21.84 -0.16 9.28
C ASP A 149 -20.52 -0.60 8.66
N HIS A 150 -20.51 -1.79 8.05
CA HIS A 150 -19.43 -2.16 7.18
C HIS A 150 -19.68 -1.39 5.88
N GLY A 151 -19.06 -0.21 5.83
CA GLY A 151 -19.20 0.74 4.75
C GLY A 151 -19.01 0.10 3.38
N THR A 152 -19.42 0.85 2.36
CA THR A 152 -19.41 0.48 0.95
C THR A 152 -17.98 0.39 0.42
N THR A 153 -17.18 -0.55 0.94
CA THR A 153 -15.82 -0.79 0.47
C THR A 153 -15.89 -1.11 -1.01
N GLU A 154 -15.42 -0.17 -1.81
CA GLU A 154 -15.32 -0.29 -3.25
C GLU A 154 -13.91 -0.72 -3.60
N ILE A 155 -13.77 -1.75 -4.42
CA ILE A 155 -12.47 -2.23 -4.90
C ILE A 155 -12.19 -1.57 -6.25
N LEU A 156 -11.09 -0.81 -6.31
CA LEU A 156 -10.74 0.04 -7.45
C LEU A 156 -9.58 -0.53 -8.28
N ILE A 157 -8.99 -1.64 -7.81
CA ILE A 157 -7.88 -2.35 -8.46
C ILE A 157 -8.34 -3.73 -8.95
N ASP A 158 -7.75 -4.21 -10.04
CA ASP A 158 -7.99 -5.59 -10.47
C ASP A 158 -7.27 -6.60 -9.56
N LYS A 159 -7.84 -7.81 -9.47
CA LYS A 159 -7.33 -8.86 -8.59
C LYS A 159 -5.89 -9.27 -8.92
N LYS A 160 -5.53 -9.34 -10.20
CA LYS A 160 -4.20 -9.81 -10.62
C LYS A 160 -3.12 -8.83 -10.19
N SER A 161 -3.34 -7.53 -10.42
CA SER A 161 -2.42 -6.49 -9.97
C SER A 161 -2.30 -6.50 -8.44
N TYR A 162 -3.41 -6.66 -7.74
CA TYR A 162 -3.42 -6.78 -6.28
C TYR A 162 -2.64 -7.99 -5.76
N ASP A 163 -2.87 -9.19 -6.30
CA ASP A 163 -2.16 -10.40 -5.90
C ASP A 163 -0.64 -10.26 -6.13
N MET A 164 -0.24 -9.67 -7.26
CA MET A 164 1.18 -9.44 -7.57
C MET A 164 1.84 -8.47 -6.59
N PHE A 165 1.15 -7.37 -6.26
CA PHE A 165 1.62 -6.45 -5.23
C PHE A 165 1.81 -7.14 -3.88
N LEU A 166 0.87 -8.01 -3.47
CA LEU A 166 0.99 -8.75 -2.21
C LEU A 166 2.22 -9.67 -2.16
N GLU A 167 2.59 -10.30 -3.27
CA GLU A 167 3.82 -11.11 -3.33
C GLU A 167 5.07 -10.25 -3.15
N GLN A 168 5.08 -9.02 -3.70
CA GLN A 168 6.17 -8.08 -3.47
C GLN A 168 6.25 -7.64 -2.01
N ILE A 169 5.10 -7.32 -1.40
CA ILE A 169 5.05 -6.95 0.02
C ILE A 169 5.58 -8.07 0.92
N LYS A 170 5.25 -9.33 0.65
CA LYS A 170 5.82 -10.48 1.38
C LYS A 170 7.33 -10.56 1.22
N ALA A 171 7.84 -10.36 0.01
CA ALA A 171 9.27 -10.40 -0.26
C ALA A 171 10.02 -9.26 0.46
N ASP A 172 9.46 -8.05 0.43
CA ASP A 172 10.02 -6.86 1.09
C ASP A 172 9.97 -6.97 2.62
N GLU A 173 8.89 -7.49 3.18
CA GLU A 173 8.77 -7.73 4.62
C GLU A 173 9.80 -8.77 5.07
N LYS A 174 9.95 -9.86 4.30
CA LYS A 174 10.98 -10.86 4.56
C LYS A 174 12.38 -10.24 4.51
N TYR A 175 12.65 -9.39 3.52
CA TYR A 175 13.92 -8.67 3.44
C TYR A 175 14.15 -7.80 4.69
N ALA A 176 13.17 -7.00 5.09
CA ALA A 176 13.27 -6.13 6.24
C ALA A 176 13.50 -6.93 7.53
N TYR A 177 12.82 -8.06 7.68
CA TYR A 177 12.98 -8.98 8.81
C TYR A 177 14.39 -9.61 8.85
N ASP A 178 14.82 -10.22 7.75
CA ASP A 178 16.12 -10.90 7.66
C ASP A 178 17.30 -9.94 7.91
N ASN A 179 17.13 -8.66 7.53
CA ASN A 179 18.12 -7.60 7.72
C ASN A 179 17.89 -6.77 8.99
N ARG A 180 16.91 -7.14 9.84
CA ARG A 180 16.59 -6.47 11.12
C ARG A 180 16.36 -4.96 10.98
N LEU A 181 15.63 -4.55 9.96
CA LEU A 181 15.36 -3.16 9.66
C LEU A 181 14.12 -2.64 10.41
N GLY A 182 14.20 -1.40 10.88
CA GLY A 182 13.05 -0.67 11.43
C GLY A 182 12.37 -1.38 12.60
N ILE A 183 11.07 -1.66 12.45
CA ILE A 183 10.28 -2.38 13.46
C ILE A 183 10.80 -3.80 13.74
N TRP A 184 11.60 -4.37 12.84
CA TRP A 184 12.23 -5.69 12.99
C TRP A 184 13.63 -5.62 13.64
N GLY A 185 14.08 -4.43 14.03
CA GLY A 185 15.36 -4.25 14.72
C GLY A 185 15.40 -4.93 16.09
N ASP A 186 16.61 -5.28 16.53
CA ASP A 186 16.86 -6.05 17.77
C ASP A 186 16.26 -5.42 19.03
N GLU A 187 16.19 -4.08 19.10
CA GLU A 187 15.60 -3.36 20.23
C GLU A 187 14.08 -3.55 20.33
N ASN A 188 13.40 -3.78 19.20
CA ASN A 188 11.96 -3.98 19.13
C ASN A 188 11.57 -5.45 19.32
N LEU A 189 12.41 -6.38 18.83
CA LEU A 189 12.19 -7.82 19.03
C LEU A 189 12.30 -8.27 20.50
N ARG A 190 12.91 -7.48 21.37
CA ARG A 190 13.01 -7.76 22.82
C ARG A 190 11.81 -7.28 23.64
N LYS A 191 10.89 -6.51 23.03
CA LYS A 191 9.70 -5.95 23.70
C LYS A 191 8.44 -6.81 23.50
N HIS A 192 8.55 -7.90 22.76
CA HIS A 192 7.49 -8.87 22.47
C HIS A 192 7.93 -10.26 22.91
#